data_AF-A0A0L0LFF1-F1
#
_entry.id   AF-A0A0L0LFF1-F1
#
_cell.length_a   1.000
_cell.length_b   1.000
_cell.length_c   1.000
_cell.angle_alpha   90.00
_cell.angle_beta   90.00
_cell.angle_gamma   90.00
#
_symmetry.space_group_name_H-M   'P 1'
#
loop_
_entity.id
_entity.type
_entity.pdbx_description
1 polymer ?
#
loop_
_entity_poly.entity_id
_entity_poly.type
_entity_poly.pdbx_seq_one_letter_code
_entity_poly.pdbx_strand_id
1 'polypeptide(L)'
;MKNILSSDIIAEWGLQSLSPEKQVETVERIGKIIYQALLVRSLDILSEKEQEEFDKLLDKDSTTPDDVLAFLQKKIPNFDKIVLEERKSLKEDLLVQV
;
A
#
# COMPACT_ATOMS: atom_id res chain seq x y z
N MET A 1 -4.63 7.88 -0.94
CA MET A 1 -3.55 7.05 -0.35
C MET A 1 -3.11 7.50 1.05
N LYS A 2 -3.86 8.37 1.75
CA LYS A 2 -3.41 8.94 3.04
C LYS A 2 -3.22 7.90 4.17
N ASN A 3 -3.69 6.66 3.99
CA ASN A 3 -3.70 5.62 5.03
C ASN A 3 -2.60 4.55 4.89
N ILE A 4 -1.82 4.52 3.80
CA ILE A 4 -0.78 3.47 3.58
C ILE A 4 0.62 3.90 4.00
N LEU A 5 0.90 5.21 4.01
CA LEU A 5 2.18 5.78 4.42
C LEU A 5 1.98 6.68 5.63
N SER A 6 2.97 6.71 6.54
CA SER A 6 2.97 7.69 7.62
C SER A 6 3.28 9.09 7.10
N SER A 7 2.81 10.11 7.84
CA SER A 7 3.19 11.51 7.62
C SER A 7 4.71 11.73 7.66
N ASP A 8 5.41 10.88 8.40
CA ASP A 8 6.84 11.03 8.73
C ASP A 8 7.74 10.05 7.97
N ILE A 9 7.23 9.41 6.91
CA ILE A 9 7.94 8.39 6.12
C ILE A 9 9.32 8.85 5.64
N ILE A 10 9.47 10.14 5.32
CA ILE A 10 10.74 10.75 4.90
C ILE A 10 11.79 10.63 6.01
N ALA A 11 11.42 10.91 7.25
CA ALA A 11 12.31 10.79 8.40
C ALA A 11 12.51 9.32 8.80
N GLU A 12 11.43 8.54 8.86
CA GLU A 12 11.47 7.13 9.25
C GLU A 12 12.37 6.27 8.34
N TRP A 13 12.47 6.63 7.06
CA TRP A 13 13.22 5.89 6.05
C TRP A 13 14.52 6.60 5.64
N GLY A 14 14.88 7.69 6.34
CA GLY A 14 16.16 8.38 6.12
C GLY A 14 16.29 9.10 4.78
N LEU A 15 15.16 9.48 4.17
CA LEU A 15 15.11 10.14 2.84
C LEU A 15 15.45 11.63 2.89
N GLN A 16 15.69 12.18 4.09
CA GLN A 16 15.95 13.61 4.31
C GLN A 16 17.18 14.15 3.56
N SER A 17 18.12 13.28 3.18
CA SER A 17 19.32 13.63 2.41
C SER A 17 19.03 13.88 0.93
N LEU A 18 17.87 13.44 0.42
CA LEU A 18 17.45 13.67 -0.96
C LEU A 18 16.91 15.10 -1.13
N SER A 19 16.97 15.62 -2.36
CA SER A 19 16.29 16.88 -2.70
C SER A 19 14.77 16.74 -2.52
N PRO A 20 14.03 17.84 -2.27
CA PRO A 20 12.58 17.78 -2.05
C PRO A 20 11.81 17.08 -3.17
N GLU A 21 12.17 17.33 -4.42
CA GLU A 21 11.57 16.66 -5.60
C GLU A 21 11.78 15.15 -5.55
N LYS A 22 13.00 14.71 -5.24
CA LYS A 22 13.33 13.28 -5.10
C LYS A 22 12.67 12.64 -3.90
N GLN A 23 12.47 13.37 -2.81
CA GLN A 23 11.71 12.87 -1.66
C GLN A 23 10.26 12.56 -2.06
N VAL A 24 9.60 13.49 -2.75
CA VAL A 24 8.23 13.30 -3.24
C VAL A 24 8.14 12.11 -4.19
N GLU A 25 9.00 12.06 -5.22
CA GLU A 25 9.03 10.96 -6.18
C GLU A 25 9.27 9.60 -5.50
N THR A 26 10.21 9.54 -4.55
CA THR A 26 10.54 8.31 -3.83
C THR A 26 9.36 7.86 -2.97
N VAL A 27 8.71 8.79 -2.26
CA VAL A 27 7.54 8.50 -1.42
C VAL A 27 6.35 8.00 -2.26
N GLU A 28 6.10 8.62 -3.41
CA GLU A 28 5.06 8.17 -4.34
C GLU A 28 5.34 6.75 -4.85
N ARG A 29 6.59 6.46 -5.22
CA ARG A 29 7.02 5.13 -5.66
C ARG A 29 6.85 4.09 -4.56
N ILE A 30 7.25 4.41 -3.33
CA ILE A 30 7.07 3.54 -2.15
C ILE A 30 5.58 3.24 -1.95
N GLY A 31 4.73 4.27 -1.97
CA GLY A 31 3.28 4.13 -1.83
C GLY A 31 2.67 3.21 -2.88
N LYS A 32 3.10 3.33 -4.14
CA LYS A 32 2.66 2.46 -5.23
C LYS A 32 3.07 1.00 -5.01
N ILE A 33 4.30 0.74 -4.58
CA ILE A 33 4.79 -0.63 -4.35
C ILE A 33 4.00 -1.29 -3.21
N ILE A 34 3.80 -0.60 -2.09
CA ILE A 34 3.01 -1.11 -0.97
C ILE A 34 1.57 -1.35 -1.40
N TYR A 35 0.97 -0.42 -2.14
CA TYR A 35 -0.39 -0.59 -2.65
C TYR A 35 -0.51 -1.86 -3.49
N GLN A 36 0.42 -2.10 -4.43
CA GLN A 36 0.44 -3.31 -5.25
C GLN A 36 0.60 -4.58 -4.41
N ALA A 37 1.49 -4.58 -3.42
CA ALA A 37 1.68 -5.71 -2.52
C ALA A 37 0.41 -6.04 -1.73
N LEU A 38 -0.30 -5.01 -1.26
CA LEU A 38 -1.59 -5.17 -0.59
C LEU A 38 -2.65 -5.78 -1.51
N LEU A 39 -2.70 -5.40 -2.79
CA LEU A 39 -3.65 -6.00 -3.74
C LEU A 39 -3.40 -7.50 -3.86
N VAL A 40 -2.14 -7.89 -4.09
CA VAL A 40 -1.75 -9.30 -4.25
C VAL A 40 -2.08 -10.08 -2.99
N ARG A 41 -1.63 -9.62 -1.82
CA ARG A 41 -1.86 -10.30 -0.55
C ARG A 41 -3.34 -10.37 -0.17
N SER A 42 -4.14 -9.42 -0.62
CA SER A 42 -5.59 -9.43 -0.39
C SER A 42 -6.27 -10.57 -1.15
N LEU A 43 -5.82 -10.91 -2.36
CA LEU A 43 -6.39 -12.02 -3.13
C LEU A 43 -6.26 -13.36 -2.40
N ASP A 44 -5.18 -13.57 -1.67
CA ASP A 44 -4.98 -14.79 -0.87
C ASP A 44 -5.87 -14.88 0.38
N ILE A 45 -6.45 -13.74 0.81
CA ILE A 45 -7.23 -13.63 2.05
C ILE A 45 -8.72 -13.59 1.76
N LEU A 46 -9.13 -12.89 0.70
CA LEU A 46 -10.53 -12.75 0.32
C LEU A 46 -11.11 -14.11 -0.08
N SER A 47 -12.33 -14.39 0.38
CA SER A 47 -13.08 -15.55 -0.13
C SER A 47 -13.45 -15.36 -1.60
N GLU A 48 -13.79 -16.45 -2.31
CA GLU A 48 -14.20 -16.38 -3.72
C GLU A 48 -15.29 -15.33 -3.98
N LYS A 49 -16.32 -15.29 -3.11
CA LYS A 49 -17.39 -14.30 -3.22
C LYS A 49 -16.89 -12.86 -3.05
N GLU A 50 -15.94 -12.64 -2.16
CA GLU A 50 -15.37 -11.31 -1.92
C GLU A 50 -14.40 -10.90 -3.04
N GLN A 51 -13.72 -11.86 -3.67
CA GLN A 51 -12.93 -11.63 -4.89
C GLN A 51 -13.84 -11.19 -6.05
N GLU A 52 -15.00 -11.81 -6.25
CA GLU A 52 -15.96 -11.33 -7.25
C GLU A 52 -16.47 -9.90 -6.97
N GLU A 53 -16.70 -9.56 -5.70
CA GLU A 53 -17.06 -8.19 -5.29
C GLU A 53 -15.91 -7.22 -5.55
N PHE A 54 -14.68 -7.69 -5.37
CA PHE A 54 -13.46 -6.92 -5.61
C PHE A 54 -13.24 -6.67 -7.11
N ASP A 55 -13.40 -7.67 -7.97
CA ASP A 55 -13.30 -7.52 -9.43
C ASP A 55 -14.33 -6.50 -9.94
N LYS A 56 -15.59 -6.60 -9.47
CA LYS A 56 -16.65 -5.62 -9.80
C LYS A 56 -16.34 -4.21 -9.32
N LEU A 57 -15.54 -4.05 -8.27
CA LEU A 57 -15.07 -2.74 -7.84
C LEU A 57 -14.01 -2.21 -8.82
N LEU A 58 -13.06 -3.04 -9.22
CA LEU A 58 -11.98 -2.66 -10.13
C LEU A 58 -12.46 -2.36 -11.56
N ASP A 59 -13.55 -2.99 -12.01
CA ASP A 59 -14.14 -2.76 -13.34
C ASP A 59 -14.81 -1.39 -13.52
N LYS A 60 -14.98 -0.61 -12.45
CA LYS A 60 -15.58 0.72 -12.54
C LYS A 60 -14.54 1.76 -12.89
N ASP A 61 -14.76 2.51 -13.96
CA ASP A 61 -13.89 3.61 -14.40
C ASP A 61 -13.65 4.70 -13.35
N SER A 62 -14.59 4.85 -12.40
CA SER A 62 -14.49 5.84 -11.31
C SER A 62 -13.75 5.34 -10.07
N THR A 63 -13.31 4.08 -10.02
CA THR A 63 -12.71 3.51 -8.82
C THR A 63 -11.35 4.12 -8.57
N THR A 64 -11.18 4.67 -7.37
CA THR A 64 -9.92 5.24 -6.93
C THR A 64 -9.15 4.26 -6.03
N PRO A 65 -7.83 4.44 -5.85
CA PRO A 65 -7.05 3.64 -4.90
C PRO A 65 -7.62 3.69 -3.47
N ASP A 66 -8.21 4.82 -3.08
CA ASP A 66 -8.81 4.96 -1.74
C ASP A 66 -10.11 4.15 -1.60
N ASP A 67 -10.90 4.02 -2.66
CA ASP A 67 -12.08 3.14 -2.66
C ASP A 67 -11.68 1.68 -2.51
N VAL A 68 -10.62 1.27 -3.21
CA VAL A 68 -10.06 -0.08 -3.11
C VAL A 68 -9.56 -0.35 -1.69
N LEU A 69 -8.78 0.55 -1.10
CA LEU A 69 -8.28 0.39 0.26
C LEU A 69 -9.42 0.33 1.29
N ALA A 70 -10.45 1.16 1.14
CA ALA A 70 -11.62 1.14 2.01
C ALA A 70 -12.38 -0.20 1.92
N PHE A 71 -12.51 -0.76 0.71
CA PHE A 71 -13.09 -2.09 0.52
C PHE A 71 -12.27 -3.16 1.23
N LEU A 72 -10.95 -3.19 1.00
CA LEU A 72 -10.05 -4.16 1.60
C LEU A 72 -10.05 -4.06 3.13
N GLN A 73 -10.00 -2.85 3.69
CA GLN A 73 -10.06 -2.61 5.13
C GLN A 73 -11.37 -3.13 5.76
N LYS A 74 -12.48 -3.04 5.02
CA LYS A 74 -13.78 -3.55 5.48
C LYS A 74 -13.87 -5.07 5.45
N LYS A 75 -13.22 -5.71 4.48
CA LYS A 75 -13.32 -7.16 4.24
C LYS A 75 -12.26 -7.97 4.97
N ILE A 76 -11.06 -7.42 5.11
CA ILE A 76 -9.91 -8.14 5.67
C ILE A 76 -9.75 -7.77 7.15
N PRO A 77 -9.95 -8.73 8.07
CA PRO A 77 -9.65 -8.51 9.48
C PRO A 77 -8.16 -8.18 9.65
N ASN A 78 -7.85 -7.24 10.53
CA ASN A 78 -6.48 -6.78 10.79
C ASN A 78 -5.77 -6.19 9.56
N PHE A 79 -6.49 -5.62 8.60
CA PHE A 79 -5.89 -4.98 7.42
C PHE A 79 -4.77 -3.99 7.76
N ASP A 80 -4.94 -3.16 8.80
CA ASP A 80 -3.91 -2.21 9.23
C ASP A 80 -2.60 -2.90 9.64
N LYS A 81 -2.68 -4.12 10.19
CA LYS A 81 -1.49 -4.92 10.51
C LYS A 81 -0.78 -5.36 9.24
N ILE A 82 -1.53 -5.78 8.22
CA ILE A 82 -0.99 -6.16 6.91
C ILE A 82 -0.29 -4.96 6.28
N VAL A 83 -0.88 -3.77 6.32
CA VAL A 83 -0.23 -2.53 5.85
C VAL A 83 1.11 -2.31 6.53
N LEU A 84 1.18 -2.47 7.86
CA LEU A 84 2.44 -2.33 8.61
C LEU A 84 3.47 -3.40 8.22
N GLU A 85 3.03 -4.63 7.97
CA GLU A 85 3.89 -5.74 7.52
C GLU A 85 4.46 -5.46 6.13
N GLU A 86 3.64 -5.04 5.16
CA GLU A 86 4.11 -4.70 3.81
C GLU A 86 5.08 -3.52 3.81
N ARG A 87 4.81 -2.50 4.64
CA ARG A 87 5.73 -1.37 4.85
C ARG A 87 7.07 -1.85 5.40
N LYS A 88 7.05 -2.73 6.39
CA LYS A 88 8.26 -3.27 7.01
C LYS A 88 9.04 -4.12 6.02
N SER A 89 8.36 -5.03 5.31
CA SER A 89 8.97 -5.88 4.29
C SER A 89 9.66 -5.05 3.21
N LEU A 90 8.96 -4.05 2.66
CA LEU A 90 9.56 -3.19 1.64
C LEU A 90 10.77 -2.40 2.18
N LYS A 91 10.69 -1.90 3.42
CA LYS A 91 11.83 -1.21 4.03
C LYS A 91 13.03 -2.15 4.18
N GLU A 92 12.80 -3.39 4.62
CA GLU A 92 13.86 -4.40 4.74
C GLU A 92 14.45 -4.73 3.36
N ASP A 93 13.63 -4.94 2.33
CA ASP A 93 14.10 -5.22 0.96
C ASP A 93 14.98 -4.09 0.40
N LEU A 94 14.63 -2.83 0.68
CA LEU A 94 15.41 -1.68 0.25
C LEU A 94 16.71 -1.49 1.05
N LEU A 95 16.73 -1.88 2.33
CA LEU A 95 17.89 -1.78 3.22
C LEU A 95 18.84 -2.98 3.13
N VAL A 96 18.39 -4.13 2.62
CA VAL A 96 19.23 -5.32 2.37
C VAL A 96 19.99 -5.22 1.05
N GLN A 97 19.58 -4.30 0.15
CA GLN A 97 20.26 -4.05 -1.12
C GLN A 97 21.46 -3.08 -1.02
N VAL A 98 21.92 -2.74 0.19
CA VAL A 98 23.12 -1.92 0.44
C VAL A 98 24.22 -2.71 1.13
#